data_AF-A0A1F5UQU6-F1
#
_entry.id   AF-A0A1F5UQU6-F1
#
_cell.length_a   1.000
_cell.length_b   1.000
_cell.length_c   1.000
_cell.angle_alpha   90.00
_cell.angle_beta   90.00
_cell.angle_gamma   90.00
#
_symmetry.space_group_name_H-M   'P 1'
#
loop_
_entity.id
_entity.type
_entity.pdbx_description
1 polymer ?
#
loop_
_entity_poly.entity_id
_entity_poly.type
_entity_poly.pdbx_seq_one_letter_code
_entity_poly.pdbx_strand_id
1 'polypeptide(L)'
;MKNTDWEIVSTYTMEQAVSDGILVKVGWCISGKAKTPVVFTSNLFYSGGYQDADLRLKLITRGLESLQKPDKEDDGYRKLRVLEKKEIWVIEDGTGITFMKPEDY
;
A
#
# COMPACT_ATOMS: atom_id res chain seq x y z
N MET A 1 -24.44 -28.04 7.90
CA MET A 1 -23.05 -27.72 8.26
C MET A 1 -23.09 -26.51 9.18
N LYS A 2 -22.52 -26.59 10.38
CA LYS A 2 -22.44 -25.41 11.27
C LYS A 2 -21.41 -24.47 10.65
N ASN A 3 -21.82 -23.25 10.31
CA ASN A 3 -20.88 -22.14 10.08
C ASN A 3 -20.14 -21.96 11.40
N THR A 4 -18.86 -22.34 11.44
CA THR A 4 -17.94 -21.81 12.44
C THR A 4 -17.62 -20.39 11.99
N ASP A 5 -18.47 -19.44 12.41
CA ASP A 5 -18.14 -18.02 12.41
C ASP A 5 -16.96 -17.85 13.37
N TRP A 6 -15.76 -17.78 12.81
CA TRP A 6 -14.58 -17.36 13.55
C TRP A 6 -14.75 -15.88 13.86
N GLU A 7 -15.07 -15.57 15.11
CA GLU A 7 -15.16 -14.19 15.57
C GLU A 7 -13.77 -13.54 15.45
N ILE A 8 -13.67 -12.46 14.67
CA ILE A 8 -12.43 -11.69 14.57
C ILE A 8 -12.18 -11.07 15.95
N VAL A 9 -11.23 -11.64 16.69
CA VAL A 9 -10.91 -11.20 18.06
C VAL A 9 -10.12 -9.90 18.10
N SER A 10 -9.43 -9.55 17.01
CA SER A 10 -8.73 -8.27 16.85
C SER A 10 -8.31 -8.05 15.39
N THR A 11 -8.44 -6.81 14.91
CA THR A 11 -7.89 -6.39 13.61
C THR A 11 -6.63 -5.56 13.85
N TYR A 12 -5.53 -5.92 13.19
CA TYR A 12 -4.30 -5.14 13.23
C TYR A 12 -4.43 -3.94 12.29
N THR A 13 -4.40 -2.72 12.84
CA THR A 13 -4.69 -1.51 12.06
C THR A 13 -3.45 -0.91 11.42
N MET A 14 -3.66 -0.05 10.41
CA MET A 14 -2.57 0.70 9.79
C MET A 14 -1.84 1.59 10.81
N GLU A 15 -2.57 2.19 11.75
CA GLU A 15 -1.98 3.01 12.81
C GLU A 15 -1.07 2.18 13.71
N GLN A 16 -1.47 0.95 14.04
CA GLN A 16 -0.61 0.03 14.79
C GLN A 16 0.64 -0.34 13.98
N ALA A 17 0.49 -0.68 12.70
CA ALA A 17 1.61 -0.99 11.82
C ALA A 17 2.60 0.19 11.66
N VAL A 18 2.09 1.43 11.64
CA VAL A 18 2.93 2.64 11.63
C VAL A 18 3.62 2.84 12.99
N SER A 19 2.90 2.65 14.09
CA SER A 19 3.45 2.76 15.45
C SER A 19 4.57 1.73 15.71
N ASP A 20 4.40 0.52 15.20
CA ASP A 20 5.36 -0.58 15.36
C ASP A 20 6.54 -0.48 14.37
N GLY A 21 6.54 0.55 13.50
CA GLY A 21 7.61 0.77 12.53
C GLY A 21 7.63 -0.24 11.39
N ILE A 22 6.52 -0.94 11.12
CA ILE A 22 6.37 -1.83 9.97
C ILE A 22 6.06 -1.00 8.72
N LEU A 23 5.24 0.04 8.88
CA LEU A 23 4.88 0.99 7.83
C LEU A 23 5.45 2.38 8.13
N VAL A 24 5.94 3.04 7.09
CA VAL A 24 6.38 4.43 7.11
C VAL A 24 5.37 5.27 6.34
N LYS A 25 4.73 6.21 7.03
CA LYS A 25 3.82 7.15 6.39
C LYS A 25 4.59 8.20 5.61
N VAL A 26 4.34 8.27 4.31
CA VAL A 26 5.10 9.14 3.39
C VAL A 26 4.27 10.27 2.81
N GLY A 27 2.95 10.24 2.98
CA GLY A 27 2.09 11.33 2.53
C GLY A 27 0.60 10.97 2.54
N TRP A 28 -0.12 11.72 1.71
CA TRP A 28 -1.56 11.57 1.50
C TRP A 28 -1.88 11.84 0.03
N CYS A 29 -2.91 11.17 -0.48
CA CYS A 29 -3.50 11.49 -1.77
C CYS A 29 -5.03 11.55 -1.64
N ILE A 30 -5.70 11.94 -2.71
CA ILE A 30 -7.14 11.76 -2.84
C ILE A 30 -7.37 10.53 -3.72
N SER A 31 -8.07 9.53 -3.19
CA SER A 31 -8.58 8.42 -4.01
C SER A 31 -10.10 8.39 -3.93
N GLY A 32 -10.75 8.42 -5.10
CA GLY A 32 -12.19 8.67 -5.20
C GLY A 32 -12.57 9.99 -4.51
N LYS A 33 -13.30 9.90 -3.40
CA LYS A 33 -13.73 11.05 -2.58
C LYS A 33 -13.06 11.12 -1.21
N ALA A 34 -12.13 10.22 -0.93
CA ALA A 34 -11.49 10.09 0.38
C ALA A 34 -10.04 10.59 0.35
N LYS A 35 -9.61 11.17 1.47
CA LYS A 35 -8.20 11.43 1.73
C LYS A 35 -7.56 10.14 2.23
N THR A 36 -6.68 9.57 1.41
CA THR A 36 -6.12 8.23 1.61
C THR A 36 -4.65 8.35 2.00
N PRO A 37 -4.20 7.68 3.09
CA PRO A 37 -2.80 7.69 3.47
C PRO A 37 -1.95 6.95 2.44
N VAL A 38 -0.75 7.46 2.18
CA VAL A 38 0.26 6.77 1.39
C VAL A 38 1.36 6.32 2.33
N VAL A 39 1.65 5.02 2.32
CA VAL A 39 2.59 4.37 3.23
C VAL A 39 3.53 3.45 2.45
N PHE A 40 4.76 3.31 2.94
CA PHE A 40 5.75 2.38 2.42
C PHE A 40 6.02 1.33 3.50
N THR A 41 6.35 0.09 3.14
CA THR A 41 6.98 -0.82 4.11
C THR A 41 8.33 -0.26 4.53
N SER A 42 8.73 -0.50 5.78
CA SER A 42 10.04 -0.06 6.27
C SER A 42 11.20 -0.63 5.46
N ASN A 43 11.10 -1.89 4.99
CA ASN A 43 12.09 -2.48 4.09
C ASN A 43 12.20 -1.68 2.77
N LEU A 44 11.08 -1.34 2.13
CA LEU A 44 11.12 -0.50 0.93
C LEU A 44 11.71 0.88 1.24
N PHE A 45 11.27 1.53 2.31
CA PHE A 45 11.70 2.89 2.64
C PHE A 45 13.19 2.99 2.96
N TYR A 46 13.69 2.15 3.86
CA TYR A 46 15.09 2.21 4.34
C TYR A 46 16.06 1.47 3.41
N SER A 47 15.73 0.24 3.00
CA SER A 47 16.64 -0.57 2.18
C SER A 47 16.47 -0.33 0.67
N GLY A 48 15.33 0.22 0.23
CA GLY A 48 15.10 0.61 -1.17
C GLY A 48 15.61 2.02 -1.53
N GLY A 49 16.18 2.76 -0.58
CA GLY A 49 16.73 4.10 -0.83
C GLY A 49 15.69 5.22 -0.95
N TYR A 50 14.42 4.96 -0.63
CA TYR A 50 13.34 5.95 -0.72
C TYR A 50 13.29 6.93 0.46
N GLN A 51 14.36 7.02 1.25
CA GLN A 51 14.59 8.16 2.13
C GLN A 51 14.82 9.44 1.33
N ASP A 52 15.40 9.33 0.13
CA ASP A 52 15.50 10.43 -0.83
C ASP A 52 14.10 10.89 -1.28
N ALA A 53 13.83 12.20 -1.13
CA ALA A 53 12.52 12.76 -1.37
C ALA A 53 12.12 12.75 -2.87
N ASP A 54 13.08 12.96 -3.77
CA ASP A 54 12.81 13.03 -5.20
C ASP A 54 12.55 11.63 -5.78
N LEU A 55 13.34 10.64 -5.36
CA LEU A 55 13.10 9.24 -5.72
C LEU A 55 11.75 8.76 -5.20
N ARG A 56 11.45 9.08 -3.95
CA ARG A 56 10.16 8.73 -3.31
C ARG A 56 8.98 9.37 -4.04
N LEU A 57 9.07 10.67 -4.37
CA LEU A 57 8.02 11.36 -5.09
C LEU A 57 7.79 10.74 -6.47
N LYS A 58 8.87 10.44 -7.22
CA LYS A 58 8.77 9.79 -8.54
C LYS A 58 8.07 8.43 -8.45
N LEU A 59 8.40 7.62 -7.44
CA LEU A 59 7.74 6.32 -7.23
C LEU A 59 6.25 6.50 -6.91
N ILE A 60 5.93 7.40 -5.97
CA ILE A 60 4.54 7.67 -5.58
C ILE A 60 3.74 8.09 -6.80
N THR A 61 4.19 9.09 -7.56
CA THR A 61 3.51 9.57 -8.76
C THR A 61 3.24 8.43 -9.75
N ARG A 62 4.27 7.63 -10.06
CA ARG A 62 4.13 6.49 -10.97
C ARG A 62 3.14 5.43 -10.47
N GLY A 63 3.18 5.12 -9.17
CA GLY A 63 2.24 4.16 -8.57
C GLY A 63 0.80 4.64 -8.64
N LEU A 64 0.56 5.91 -8.30
CA LEU A 64 -0.77 6.51 -8.38
C LEU A 64 -1.29 6.53 -9.83
N GLU A 65 -0.47 6.90 -10.80
CA GLU A 65 -0.81 6.82 -12.23
C GLU A 65 -1.14 5.39 -12.66
N SER A 66 -0.43 4.39 -12.13
CA SER A 66 -0.69 2.99 -12.44
C SER A 66 -2.01 2.49 -11.86
N LEU A 67 -2.39 2.95 -10.66
CA LEU A 67 -3.67 2.59 -9.99
C LEU A 67 -4.90 3.20 -10.69
N GLN A 68 -4.70 4.21 -11.55
CA GLN A 68 -5.77 4.79 -12.37
C GLN A 68 -6.08 3.96 -13.61
N LYS A 69 -5.17 3.07 -14.04
CA LYS A 69 -5.39 2.21 -15.20
C LYS A 69 -6.20 0.99 -14.76
N PRO A 70 -7.33 0.65 -15.41
CA PRO A 70 -8.09 -0.55 -15.07
C PRO A 70 -7.26 -1.82 -15.22
N ASP A 71 -7.41 -2.76 -14.29
CA ASP A 71 -6.87 -4.11 -14.39
C ASP A 71 -8.00 -5.14 -14.21
N LYS A 72 -7.85 -6.31 -14.84
CA LYS A 72 -8.83 -7.40 -14.75
C LYS A 72 -8.92 -8.01 -13.34
N GLU A 73 -7.89 -7.81 -12.52
CA GLU A 73 -7.79 -8.31 -11.15
C GLU A 73 -8.31 -7.30 -10.12
N ASP A 74 -8.77 -6.12 -10.55
CA ASP A 74 -9.42 -5.16 -9.67
C ASP A 74 -10.80 -5.70 -9.22
N ASP A 75 -11.05 -5.72 -7.91
CA ASP A 75 -12.30 -6.24 -7.33
C ASP A 75 -13.23 -5.14 -6.78
N GLY A 76 -12.96 -3.87 -7.15
CA GLY A 76 -13.73 -2.69 -6.75
C GLY A 76 -13.37 -2.13 -5.36
N TYR A 77 -12.78 -2.95 -4.51
CA TYR A 77 -12.28 -2.55 -3.18
C TYR A 77 -10.76 -2.49 -3.13
N ARG A 78 -10.12 -3.35 -3.92
CA ARG A 78 -8.68 -3.51 -3.98
C ARG A 78 -8.17 -3.34 -5.40
N LYS A 79 -7.02 -2.70 -5.51
CA LYS A 79 -6.21 -2.64 -6.72
C LYS A 79 -4.78 -3.00 -6.39
N LEU A 80 -4.12 -3.72 -7.29
CA LEU A 80 -2.71 -4.07 -7.17
C LEU A 80 -1.99 -3.78 -8.47
N ARG A 81 -0.86 -3.08 -8.41
CA ARG A 81 0.00 -2.85 -9.58
C ARG A 81 1.43 -3.19 -9.26
N VAL A 82 2.09 -3.75 -10.26
CA VAL A 82 3.49 -4.14 -10.19
C VAL A 82 4.32 -3.15 -10.99
N LEU A 83 5.25 -2.48 -10.32
CA LEU A 83 6.13 -1.45 -10.84
C LEU A 83 7.54 -2.01 -11.05
N GLU A 84 8.42 -1.21 -11.67
CA GLU A 84 9.87 -1.44 -11.76
C GLU A 84 10.28 -2.90 -12.02
N LYS A 85 9.88 -3.46 -13.17
CA LYS A 85 10.25 -4.85 -13.57
C LYS A 85 9.92 -5.92 -12.51
N LYS A 86 8.89 -5.71 -11.70
CA LYS A 86 8.43 -6.59 -10.62
C LYS A 86 9.14 -6.48 -9.28
N GLU A 87 9.85 -5.38 -9.04
CA GLU A 87 10.56 -5.16 -7.78
C GLU A 87 9.74 -4.40 -6.74
N ILE A 88 8.66 -3.73 -7.15
CA ILE A 88 7.83 -2.92 -6.25
C ILE A 88 6.36 -3.13 -6.57
N TRP A 89 5.55 -3.37 -5.54
CA TRP A 89 4.11 -3.47 -5.62
C TRP A 89 3.49 -2.23 -5.00
N VAL A 90 2.38 -1.78 -5.59
CA VAL A 90 1.51 -0.77 -4.99
C VAL A 90 0.10 -1.34 -4.88
N ILE A 91 -0.46 -1.26 -3.68
CA ILE A 91 -1.79 -1.78 -3.35
C ILE A 91 -2.64 -0.64 -2.82
N GLU A 92 -3.87 -0.53 -3.29
CA GLU A 92 -4.93 0.28 -2.70
C GLU A 92 -5.99 -0.68 -2.15
N ASP A 93 -6.37 -0.60 -0.87
CA ASP A 93 -7.26 -1.58 -0.23
C ASP A 93 -8.30 -0.97 0.75
N GLY A 94 -8.72 0.27 0.53
CA GLY A 94 -9.70 0.97 1.37
C GLY A 94 -9.14 1.47 2.71
N THR A 95 -8.01 0.94 3.18
CA THR A 95 -7.29 1.48 4.35
C THR A 95 -6.25 2.52 3.96
N GLY A 96 -5.60 2.33 2.81
CA GLY A 96 -4.57 3.22 2.31
C GLY A 96 -4.04 2.81 0.95
N ILE A 97 -2.96 3.48 0.56
CA ILE A 97 -2.11 3.07 -0.57
C ILE A 97 -0.76 2.67 -0.01
N THR A 98 -0.43 1.39 -0.16
CA THR A 98 0.79 0.79 0.37
C THR A 98 1.74 0.44 -0.76
N PHE A 99 2.97 0.95 -0.68
CA PHE A 99 4.08 0.53 -1.55
C PHE A 99 4.97 -0.44 -0.78
N MET A 100 5.35 -1.53 -1.42
CA MET A 100 6.15 -2.59 -0.79
C MET A 100 6.99 -3.34 -1.81
N LYS A 101 8.01 -4.06 -1.34
CA LYS A 101 8.66 -5.07 -2.18
C LYS A 101 7.82 -6.36 -2.19
N PRO A 102 7.92 -7.21 -3.23
CA PRO A 102 7.17 -8.46 -3.30
C PRO A 102 7.37 -9.37 -2.09
N GLU A 103 8.57 -9.40 -1.51
CA GLU A 103 8.90 -10.22 -0.34
C GLU A 103 8.29 -9.73 0.98
N ASP A 104 7.76 -8.51 1.02
CA ASP A 104 7.05 -7.97 2.19
C ASP A 104 5.54 -8.33 2.17
N TYR A 105 5.05 -8.93 1.08
CA TYR A 105 3.66 -9.33 0.89
C TYR A 105 3.43 -10.79 1.31
#